data_AF-A0AAN5WG87-F1
#
_entry.id   AF-A0AAN5WG87-F1
#
_cell.length_a   1.000
_cell.length_b   1.000
_cell.length_c   1.000
_cell.angle_alpha   90.00
_cell.angle_beta   90.00
_cell.angle_gamma   90.00
#
_symmetry.space_group_name_H-M   'P 1'
#
loop_
_entity.id
_entity.type
_entity.pdbx_description
1 polymer ?
#
loop_
_entity_poly.entity_id
_entity_poly.type
_entity_poly.pdbx_seq_one_letter_code
_entity_poly.pdbx_strand_id
1 'polypeptide(L)'
;MTNQRKSVPLKKWAEAEALWANGDATRKEIAKKLGVSESAVQQHMAKAGVKYRQNAEQHRAKIADAVQQAATEEASLHAQRIRETKNEHYAISQNIAKLVWQEVLTAKKNNQPLATAAPNLKALDIAITALAKARMERWSVLGLDRPDAVDTNELATLEITELTADEIEELRERNFNEFEIEGTEPVQETVEVKSS
;
A
#
# COMPACT_ATOMS: atom_id res chain seq x y z
N MET A 1 18.53 17.67 45.93
CA MET A 1 18.71 17.29 44.50
C MET A 1 17.52 17.78 43.71
N THR A 2 17.68 18.87 42.96
CA THR A 2 16.61 19.47 42.16
C THR A 2 16.36 18.63 40.92
N ASN A 3 15.26 17.89 40.92
CA ASN A 3 14.82 17.07 39.79
C ASN A 3 14.47 17.99 38.61
N GLN A 4 15.39 18.16 37.67
CA GLN A 4 15.16 18.94 36.45
C GLN A 4 14.10 18.22 35.61
N ARG A 5 12.86 18.71 35.65
CA ARG A 5 11.79 18.23 34.76
C ARG A 5 12.20 18.54 33.32
N LYS A 6 12.60 17.53 32.57
CA LYS A 6 12.86 17.64 31.13
C LYS A 6 11.59 18.20 30.47
N SER A 7 11.68 19.43 29.97
CA SER A 7 10.57 20.07 29.24
C SER A 7 10.47 19.42 27.85
N VAL A 8 9.35 18.77 27.58
CA VAL A 8 9.09 18.16 26.27
C VAL A 8 8.73 19.28 25.27
N PRO A 9 9.33 19.30 24.06
CA PRO A 9 9.05 20.30 23.04
C PRO A 9 7.57 20.31 22.61
N LEU A 10 7.04 21.50 22.31
CA LEU A 10 5.64 21.70 21.92
C LEU A 10 5.22 20.85 20.70
N LYS A 11 6.11 20.68 19.73
CA LYS A 11 5.86 19.82 18.54
C LYS A 11 5.60 18.37 18.92
N LYS A 12 6.32 17.83 19.90
CA LYS A 12 6.14 16.46 20.38
C LYS A 12 4.84 16.28 21.15
N TRP A 13 4.38 17.33 21.84
CA TRP A 13 3.06 17.34 22.46
C TRP A 13 1.93 17.41 21.42
N ALA A 14 2.08 18.23 20.37
CA ALA A 14 1.10 18.28 19.28
C ALA A 14 0.97 16.92 18.54
N GLU A 15 2.08 16.22 18.30
CA GLU A 15 2.07 14.85 17.75
C GLU A 15 1.36 13.87 18.69
N ALA A 16 1.58 13.96 20.00
CA ALA A 16 0.91 13.12 20.99
C ALA A 16 -0.59 13.41 21.13
N GLU A 17 -0.99 14.69 21.03
CA GLU A 17 -2.39 15.12 21.04
C GLU A 17 -3.13 14.59 19.81
N ALA A 18 -2.50 14.62 18.63
CA ALA A 18 -3.06 14.05 17.41
C ALA A 18 -3.25 12.53 17.55
N LEU A 19 -2.23 11.80 18.02
CA LEU A 19 -2.32 10.34 18.24
C LEU A 19 -3.42 9.97 19.26
N TRP A 20 -3.58 10.78 20.31
CA TRP A 20 -4.63 10.59 21.31
C TRP A 20 -6.03 10.91 20.78
N ALA A 21 -6.17 12.00 20.02
CA ALA A 21 -7.42 12.42 19.38
C ALA A 21 -7.88 11.42 18.32
N ASN A 22 -6.95 10.83 17.58
CA ASN A 22 -7.21 9.82 16.56
C ASN A 22 -7.49 8.43 17.16
N GLY A 23 -7.01 8.19 18.40
CA GLY A 23 -7.11 6.89 19.07
C GLY A 23 -6.05 5.88 18.67
N ASP A 24 -4.96 6.33 18.03
CA ASP A 24 -3.87 5.51 17.51
C ASP A 24 -2.85 5.12 18.60
N ALA A 25 -2.89 5.76 19.76
CA ALA A 25 -2.01 5.46 20.88
C ALA A 25 -2.70 5.64 22.24
N THR A 26 -2.42 4.73 23.15
CA THR A 26 -2.84 4.80 24.56
C THR A 26 -1.95 5.74 25.36
N ARG A 27 -2.42 6.19 26.54
CA ARG A 27 -1.65 7.08 27.43
C ARG A 27 -0.29 6.50 27.82
N LYS A 28 -0.20 5.17 27.96
CA LYS A 28 1.02 4.42 28.28
C LYS A 28 2.05 4.52 27.16
N GLU A 29 1.60 4.38 25.91
CA GLU A 29 2.46 4.46 24.73
C GLU A 29 2.93 5.88 24.47
N ILE A 30 2.07 6.87 24.69
CA ILE A 30 2.44 8.30 24.61
C ILE A 30 3.47 8.64 25.69
N ALA A 31 3.26 8.18 26.92
CA ALA A 31 4.20 8.34 28.03
C ALA A 31 5.58 7.73 27.71
N LYS A 32 5.59 6.51 27.14
CA LYS A 32 6.81 5.83 26.68
C LYS A 32 7.52 6.58 25.55
N LYS A 33 6.77 7.08 24.55
CA LYS A 33 7.33 7.84 23.41
C LYS A 33 7.92 9.18 23.82
N LEU A 34 7.32 9.85 24.79
CA LEU A 34 7.75 11.18 25.27
C LEU A 34 8.73 11.12 26.45
N GLY A 35 8.90 9.95 27.08
CA GLY A 35 9.75 9.78 28.26
C GLY A 35 9.21 10.50 29.50
N VAL A 36 7.88 10.63 29.60
CA VAL A 36 7.17 11.30 30.71
C VAL A 36 6.25 10.31 31.43
N SER A 37 5.75 10.67 32.61
CA SER A 37 4.78 9.83 33.33
C SER A 37 3.40 9.88 32.68
N GLU A 38 2.62 8.81 32.82
CA GLU A 38 1.22 8.75 32.34
C GLU A 38 0.35 9.87 32.92
N SER A 39 0.61 10.24 34.19
CA SER A 39 -0.07 11.35 34.86
C SER A 39 0.23 12.70 34.19
N ALA A 40 1.46 12.93 33.73
CA ALA A 40 1.83 14.15 33.01
C ALA A 40 1.12 14.21 31.64
N VAL A 41 0.96 13.07 30.96
CA VAL A 41 0.17 12.97 29.72
C VAL A 41 -1.31 13.27 29.99
N GLN A 42 -1.91 12.68 31.03
CA GLN A 42 -3.31 12.93 31.38
C GLN A 42 -3.58 14.40 31.69
N GLN A 43 -2.72 15.04 32.49
CA GLN A 43 -2.85 16.46 32.83
C GLN A 43 -2.71 17.35 31.58
N HIS A 44 -1.78 17.00 30.67
CA HIS A 44 -1.59 17.75 29.44
C HIS A 44 -2.81 17.65 28.51
N MET A 45 -3.31 16.44 28.26
CA MET A 45 -4.50 16.21 27.42
C MET A 45 -5.75 16.87 28.00
N ALA A 46 -5.92 16.83 29.33
CA ALA A 46 -7.03 17.52 30.01
C ALA A 46 -6.92 19.04 29.88
N LYS A 47 -5.71 19.61 29.99
CA LYS A 47 -5.46 21.05 29.80
C LYS A 47 -5.65 21.47 28.33
N ALA A 48 -5.29 20.61 27.38
CA ALA A 48 -5.49 20.82 25.95
C ALA A 48 -6.95 20.59 25.51
N GLY A 49 -7.79 20.00 26.36
CA GLY A 49 -9.20 19.74 26.05
C GLY A 49 -9.44 18.61 25.04
N VAL A 50 -8.42 17.78 24.76
CA VAL A 50 -8.48 16.73 23.73
C VAL A 50 -9.05 15.44 24.33
N LYS A 51 -10.17 14.96 23.78
CA LYS A 51 -10.77 13.68 24.19
C LYS A 51 -10.19 12.52 23.38
N TYR A 52 -10.11 11.36 24.02
CA TYR A 52 -9.73 10.13 23.34
C TYR A 52 -10.70 9.85 22.19
N ARG A 53 -10.16 9.50 21.01
CA ARG A 53 -10.94 9.17 19.80
C ARG A 53 -11.86 10.27 19.27
N GLN A 54 -11.68 11.53 19.70
CA GLN A 54 -12.49 12.65 19.22
C GLN A 54 -12.49 12.80 17.69
N ASN A 55 -11.38 12.49 17.05
CA ASN A 55 -11.20 12.60 15.59
C ASN A 55 -11.07 11.24 14.91
N ALA A 56 -11.33 10.14 15.63
CA ALA A 56 -11.07 8.79 15.13
C ALA A 56 -11.80 8.49 13.81
N GLU A 57 -13.06 8.89 13.70
CA GLU A 57 -13.86 8.67 12.50
C GLU A 57 -13.35 9.47 11.31
N GLN A 58 -13.05 10.77 11.50
CA GLN A 58 -12.48 11.62 10.46
C GLN A 58 -11.08 11.17 10.03
N HIS A 59 -10.27 10.67 10.97
CA HIS A 59 -8.95 10.14 10.69
C HIS A 59 -9.03 8.82 9.90
N ARG A 60 -9.93 7.92 10.30
CA ARG A 60 -10.20 6.67 9.58
C ARG A 60 -10.70 6.93 8.16
N ALA A 61 -11.62 7.88 7.98
CA ALA A 61 -12.11 8.27 6.66
C ALA A 61 -10.98 8.82 5.79
N LYS A 62 -10.12 9.70 6.31
CA LYS A 62 -8.94 10.22 5.59
C LYS A 62 -7.94 9.14 5.22
N ILE A 63 -7.71 8.16 6.10
CA ILE A 63 -6.85 7.01 5.79
C ILE A 63 -7.50 6.16 4.70
N ALA A 64 -8.79 5.87 4.79
CA ALA A 64 -9.53 5.10 3.78
C ALA A 64 -9.46 5.79 2.42
N ASP A 65 -9.69 7.11 2.36
CA ASP A 65 -9.58 7.90 1.14
C ASP A 65 -8.14 7.89 0.59
N ALA A 66 -7.13 8.04 1.45
CA ALA A 66 -5.73 8.02 1.04
C ALA A 66 -5.31 6.64 0.50
N VAL A 67 -5.76 5.56 1.13
CA VAL A 67 -5.54 4.18 0.66
C VAL A 67 -6.25 3.94 -0.67
N GLN A 68 -7.49 4.41 -0.81
CA GLN A 68 -8.25 4.28 -2.05
C GLN A 68 -7.61 5.07 -3.21
N GLN A 69 -7.13 6.29 -2.94
CA GLN A 69 -6.40 7.11 -3.91
C GLN A 69 -5.09 6.44 -4.30
N ALA A 70 -4.28 5.99 -3.33
CA ALA A 70 -3.03 5.29 -3.60
C ALA A 70 -3.25 4.01 -4.42
N ALA A 71 -4.29 3.22 -4.12
CA ALA A 71 -4.65 2.02 -4.88
C ALA A 71 -5.05 2.37 -6.33
N THR A 72 -5.81 3.45 -6.51
CA THR A 72 -6.24 3.91 -7.85
C THR A 72 -5.06 4.43 -8.66
N GLU A 73 -4.18 5.21 -8.04
CA GLU A 73 -2.95 5.73 -8.66
C GLU A 73 -2.01 4.58 -9.04
N GLU A 74 -1.79 3.63 -8.13
CA GLU A 74 -0.97 2.45 -8.39
C GLU A 74 -1.52 1.61 -9.54
N ALA A 75 -2.83 1.36 -9.56
CA ALA A 75 -3.50 0.66 -10.65
C ALA A 75 -3.33 1.39 -11.99
N SER A 76 -3.48 2.72 -11.98
CA SER A 76 -3.32 3.55 -13.19
C SER A 76 -1.89 3.53 -13.73
N LEU A 77 -0.89 3.64 -12.85
CA LEU A 77 0.54 3.56 -13.19
C LEU A 77 0.90 2.16 -13.68
N HIS A 78 0.34 1.12 -13.07
CA HIS A 78 0.54 -0.25 -13.51
C HIS A 78 -0.01 -0.46 -14.92
N ALA A 79 -1.25 -0.04 -15.19
CA ALA A 79 -1.85 -0.09 -16.52
C ALA A 79 -1.05 0.70 -17.56
N GLN A 80 -0.55 1.89 -17.19
CA GLN A 80 0.32 2.70 -18.05
C GLN A 80 1.60 1.95 -18.42
N ARG A 81 2.31 1.39 -17.43
CA ARG A 81 3.56 0.63 -17.64
C ARG A 81 3.36 -0.59 -18.54
N ILE A 82 2.22 -1.28 -18.42
CA ILE A 82 1.85 -2.38 -19.32
C ILE A 82 1.73 -1.88 -20.77
N ARG A 83 1.00 -0.78 -20.98
CA ARG A 83 0.80 -0.20 -22.32
C ARG A 83 2.13 0.28 -22.91
N GLU A 84 2.94 0.97 -22.13
CA GLU A 84 4.28 1.44 -22.54
C GLU A 84 5.17 0.27 -22.93
N THR A 85 5.22 -0.79 -22.10
CA THR A 85 6.01 -2.00 -22.41
C THR A 85 5.58 -2.64 -23.73
N LYS A 86 4.26 -2.74 -24.00
CA LYS A 86 3.74 -3.25 -25.27
C LYS A 86 4.19 -2.38 -26.45
N ASN A 87 4.06 -1.06 -26.34
CA ASN A 87 4.40 -0.10 -27.40
C ASN A 87 5.91 -0.04 -27.67
N GLU A 88 6.73 0.01 -26.63
CA GLU A 88 8.19 0.04 -26.74
C GLU A 88 8.72 -1.22 -27.43
N HIS A 89 8.27 -2.40 -26.97
CA HIS A 89 8.71 -3.65 -27.58
C HIS A 89 8.25 -3.77 -29.03
N TYR A 90 7.03 -3.32 -29.36
CA TYR A 90 6.57 -3.27 -30.75
C TYR A 90 7.47 -2.36 -31.61
N ALA A 91 7.82 -1.17 -31.13
CA ALA A 91 8.70 -0.25 -31.84
C ALA A 91 10.12 -0.82 -32.02
N ILE A 92 10.67 -1.48 -31.00
CA ILE A 92 11.98 -2.14 -31.06
C ILE A 92 11.96 -3.27 -32.11
N SER A 93 10.95 -4.14 -32.08
CA SER A 93 10.79 -5.21 -33.07
C SER A 93 10.67 -4.67 -34.50
N GLN A 94 9.90 -3.58 -34.69
CA GLN A 94 9.79 -2.90 -35.99
C GLN A 94 11.16 -2.39 -36.48
N ASN A 95 11.96 -1.81 -35.59
CA ASN A 95 13.27 -1.27 -35.95
C ASN A 95 14.27 -2.37 -36.28
N ILE A 96 14.28 -3.48 -35.54
CA ILE A 96 15.14 -4.64 -35.86
C ILE A 96 14.75 -5.24 -37.21
N ALA A 97 13.45 -5.37 -37.50
CA ALA A 97 12.98 -5.85 -38.80
C ALA A 97 13.47 -4.95 -39.95
N LYS A 98 13.46 -3.62 -39.75
CA LYS A 98 14.01 -2.67 -40.73
C LYS A 98 15.52 -2.86 -40.92
N LEU A 99 16.29 -3.07 -39.85
CA LEU A 99 17.74 -3.32 -39.93
C LEU A 99 18.05 -4.63 -40.67
N VAL A 100 17.30 -5.70 -40.39
CA VAL A 100 17.40 -6.98 -41.11
C VAL A 100 17.16 -6.75 -42.61
N TRP A 101 16.10 -6.02 -42.96
CA TRP A 101 15.80 -5.73 -44.35
C TRP A 101 16.85 -4.85 -45.03
N GLN A 102 17.38 -3.85 -44.33
CA GLN A 102 18.45 -2.98 -44.82
C GLN A 102 19.72 -3.77 -45.15
N GLU A 103 20.07 -4.76 -44.33
CA GLU A 103 21.25 -5.60 -44.57
C GLU A 103 21.09 -6.43 -45.86
N VAL A 104 19.91 -7.05 -46.04
CA VAL A 104 19.56 -7.81 -47.25
C VAL A 104 19.58 -6.90 -48.50
N LEU A 105 19.01 -5.70 -48.38
CA LEU A 105 19.02 -4.72 -49.47
C LEU A 105 20.43 -4.24 -49.81
N THR A 106 21.29 -4.05 -48.81
CA THR A 106 22.67 -3.60 -49.01
C THR A 106 23.49 -4.66 -49.72
N ALA A 107 23.37 -5.93 -49.33
CA ALA A 107 23.98 -7.05 -50.04
C ALA A 107 23.52 -7.11 -51.51
N LYS A 108 22.22 -6.95 -51.76
CA LYS A 108 21.64 -6.93 -53.11
C LYS A 108 22.13 -5.73 -53.94
N LYS A 109 22.15 -4.52 -53.35
CA LYS A 109 22.60 -3.29 -54.03
C LYS A 109 24.07 -3.38 -54.44
N ASN A 110 24.89 -4.03 -53.62
CA ASN A 110 26.32 -4.19 -53.86
C ASN A 110 26.64 -5.42 -54.73
N ASN A 111 25.63 -6.13 -55.26
CA ASN A 111 25.78 -7.40 -55.98
C ASN A 111 26.62 -8.44 -55.23
N GLN A 112 26.53 -8.47 -53.90
CA GLN A 112 27.21 -9.45 -53.07
C GLN A 112 26.28 -10.64 -52.76
N PRO A 113 26.83 -11.86 -52.62
CA PRO A 113 26.06 -12.99 -52.14
C PRO A 113 25.50 -12.72 -50.74
N LEU A 114 24.26 -13.11 -50.45
CA LEU A 114 23.65 -12.94 -49.12
C LEU A 114 24.42 -13.61 -47.99
N ALA A 115 25.30 -14.56 -48.30
CA ALA A 115 26.22 -15.16 -47.34
C ALA A 115 27.14 -14.12 -46.67
N THR A 116 27.47 -13.00 -47.32
CA THR A 116 28.28 -11.93 -46.72
C THR A 116 27.55 -11.17 -45.62
N ALA A 117 26.21 -11.12 -45.68
CA ALA A 117 25.34 -10.53 -44.68
C ALA A 117 25.02 -11.47 -43.50
N ALA A 118 25.33 -12.77 -43.61
CA ALA A 118 24.98 -13.78 -42.60
C ALA A 118 25.53 -13.48 -41.19
N PRO A 119 26.76 -12.97 -41.00
CA PRO A 119 27.25 -12.58 -39.67
C PRO A 119 26.41 -11.46 -39.04
N ASN A 120 26.01 -10.47 -39.84
CA ASN A 120 25.21 -9.33 -39.39
C ASN A 120 23.78 -9.77 -39.04
N LEU A 121 23.17 -10.60 -39.89
CA LEU A 121 21.85 -11.19 -39.62
C LEU A 121 21.86 -12.05 -38.35
N LYS A 122 22.92 -12.83 -38.12
CA LYS A 122 23.08 -13.63 -36.89
C LYS A 122 23.26 -12.74 -35.65
N ALA A 123 23.98 -11.62 -35.76
CA ALA A 123 24.08 -10.66 -34.66
C ALA A 123 22.72 -10.05 -34.32
N LEU A 124 21.90 -9.71 -35.32
CA LEU A 124 20.54 -9.21 -35.14
C LEU A 124 19.59 -10.27 -34.53
N ASP A 125 19.75 -11.54 -34.90
CA ASP A 125 19.02 -12.67 -34.30
C ASP A 125 19.36 -12.89 -32.82
N ILE A 126 20.63 -12.78 -32.46
CA ILE A 126 21.06 -12.81 -31.05
C ILE A 126 20.48 -11.60 -30.30
N ALA A 127 20.48 -10.42 -30.91
CA ALA A 127 19.93 -9.21 -30.31
C ALA A 127 18.42 -9.33 -30.06
N ILE A 128 17.63 -9.81 -31.03
CA ILE A 128 16.18 -9.98 -30.84
C ILE A 128 15.87 -11.04 -29.79
N THR A 129 16.68 -12.11 -29.73
CA THR A 129 16.54 -13.15 -28.70
C THR A 129 16.84 -12.62 -27.30
N ALA A 130 17.88 -11.79 -27.14
CA ALA A 130 18.19 -11.13 -25.88
C ALA A 130 17.06 -10.18 -25.44
N LEU A 131 16.50 -9.43 -26.38
CA LEU A 131 15.37 -8.53 -26.14
C LEU A 131 14.07 -9.29 -25.79
N ALA A 132 13.84 -10.46 -26.39
CA ALA A 132 12.71 -11.32 -26.04
C ALA A 132 12.82 -11.83 -24.59
N LYS A 133 14.03 -12.19 -24.14
CA LYS A 133 14.30 -12.56 -22.74
C LYS A 133 14.04 -11.39 -21.78
N ALA A 134 14.57 -10.21 -22.10
CA ALA A 134 14.31 -9.00 -21.32
C ALA A 134 12.81 -8.65 -21.26
N ARG A 135 12.06 -8.89 -22.35
CA ARG A 135 10.60 -8.71 -22.36
C ARG A 135 9.91 -9.68 -21.40
N MET A 136 10.28 -10.96 -21.41
CA MET A 136 9.70 -11.96 -20.51
C MET A 136 9.96 -11.61 -19.05
N GLU A 137 11.18 -11.17 -18.72
CA GLU A 137 11.51 -10.70 -17.36
C GLU A 137 10.62 -9.50 -16.96
N ARG A 138 10.47 -8.50 -17.83
CA ARG A 138 9.58 -7.35 -17.57
C ARG A 138 8.12 -7.78 -17.40
N TRP A 139 7.66 -8.71 -18.22
CA TRP A 139 6.28 -9.23 -18.17
C TRP A 139 6.02 -10.01 -16.87
N SER A 140 7.01 -10.77 -16.42
CA SER A 140 6.98 -11.49 -15.14
C SER A 140 7.01 -10.54 -13.94
N VAL A 141 7.83 -9.48 -13.98
CA VAL A 141 7.87 -8.43 -12.95
C VAL A 141 6.55 -7.68 -12.85
N LEU A 142 5.86 -7.46 -13.97
CA LEU A 142 4.52 -6.89 -13.99
C LEU A 142 3.43 -7.88 -13.52
N GLY A 143 3.78 -9.12 -13.19
CA GLY A 143 2.85 -10.11 -12.65
C GLY A 143 1.84 -10.65 -13.67
N LEU A 144 2.03 -10.33 -14.96
CA LEU A 144 1.13 -10.74 -16.04
C LEU A 144 1.25 -12.22 -16.43
N ASP A 145 2.25 -12.93 -15.88
CA ASP A 145 2.47 -14.37 -16.05
C ASP A 145 1.78 -15.20 -14.94
N ARG A 146 1.14 -14.57 -13.95
CA ARG A 146 0.46 -15.28 -12.87
C ARG A 146 -0.91 -15.77 -13.34
N PRO A 147 -1.37 -16.96 -12.91
CA PRO A 147 -2.71 -17.45 -13.23
C PRO A 147 -3.83 -16.55 -12.68
N ASP A 148 -3.52 -15.69 -11.71
CA ASP A 148 -4.41 -14.67 -11.14
C ASP A 148 -4.21 -13.28 -11.80
N ALA A 149 -3.49 -13.21 -12.93
CA ALA A 149 -3.31 -11.96 -13.65
C ALA A 149 -4.68 -11.46 -14.11
N VAL A 150 -5.13 -10.36 -13.49
CA VAL A 150 -6.34 -9.63 -13.86
C VAL A 150 -6.31 -9.43 -15.37
N ASP A 151 -7.27 -10.02 -16.09
CA ASP A 151 -7.37 -9.83 -17.53
C ASP A 151 -7.49 -8.33 -17.77
N THR A 152 -6.55 -7.76 -18.52
CA THR A 152 -6.52 -6.32 -18.80
C THR A 152 -7.74 -5.82 -19.59
N ASN A 153 -8.58 -6.72 -20.09
CA ASN A 153 -9.86 -6.41 -20.73
C ASN A 153 -11.07 -6.60 -19.79
N GLU A 154 -10.92 -7.24 -18.63
CA GLU A 154 -11.98 -7.33 -17.63
C GLU A 154 -11.86 -6.16 -16.66
N LEU A 155 -12.79 -5.20 -16.80
CA LEU A 155 -13.05 -4.23 -15.76
C LEU A 155 -13.50 -5.00 -14.51
N ALA A 156 -13.02 -4.62 -13.32
CA ALA A 156 -13.55 -5.14 -12.08
C ALA A 156 -15.06 -4.85 -12.02
N THR A 157 -15.89 -5.86 -12.23
CA THR A 157 -17.34 -5.72 -12.11
C THR A 157 -17.65 -5.58 -10.63
N LEU A 158 -18.15 -4.41 -10.21
CA LEU A 158 -18.67 -4.23 -8.86
C LEU A 158 -19.97 -5.04 -8.77
N GLU A 159 -19.89 -6.25 -8.24
CA GLU A 159 -21.08 -7.03 -7.89
C GLU A 159 -21.76 -6.34 -6.70
N ILE A 160 -22.74 -5.50 -7.00
CA ILE A 160 -23.64 -4.94 -5.98
C ILE A 160 -24.57 -6.09 -5.57
N THR A 161 -24.20 -6.81 -4.52
CA THR A 161 -25.11 -7.73 -3.84
C THR A 161 -26.01 -6.93 -2.91
N GLU A 162 -27.32 -7.08 -3.08
CA GLU A 162 -28.27 -6.56 -2.10
C GLU A 162 -28.21 -7.46 -0.87
N LEU A 163 -27.49 -6.99 0.17
CA LEU A 163 -27.51 -7.62 1.48
C LEU A 163 -28.90 -7.45 2.09
N THR A 164 -29.48 -8.55 2.54
CA THR A 164 -30.74 -8.50 3.29
C THR A 164 -30.51 -7.84 4.66
N ALA A 165 -31.58 -7.30 5.26
CA ALA A 165 -31.48 -6.58 6.54
C ALA A 165 -30.85 -7.43 7.66
N ASP A 166 -31.05 -8.75 7.60
CA ASP A 166 -30.52 -9.70 8.59
C ASP A 166 -29.00 -9.89 8.43
N GLU A 167 -28.49 -9.93 7.19
CA GLU A 167 -27.05 -10.01 6.89
C GLU A 167 -26.30 -8.71 7.24
N ILE A 168 -26.99 -7.57 7.13
CA ILE A 168 -26.47 -6.27 7.58
C ILE A 168 -26.31 -6.24 9.11
N GLU A 169 -27.25 -6.84 9.83
CA GLU A 169 -27.20 -6.88 11.29
C GLU A 169 -26.13 -7.85 11.81
N GLU A 170 -25.95 -9.02 11.17
CA GLU A 170 -24.83 -9.93 11.48
C GLU A 170 -23.47 -9.26 11.28
N LEU A 171 -23.31 -8.44 10.23
CA LEU A 171 -22.07 -7.67 10.00
C LEU A 171 -21.84 -6.59 11.08
N ARG A 172 -22.91 -6.04 11.66
CA ARG A 172 -22.81 -5.10 12.78
C ARG A 172 -22.45 -5.81 14.08
N GLU A 173 -23.04 -6.97 14.34
CA GLU A 173 -22.73 -7.79 15.51
C GLU A 173 -21.28 -8.31 15.49
N ARG A 174 -20.77 -8.71 14.32
CA ARG A 174 -19.39 -9.16 14.15
C ARG A 174 -18.37 -8.05 14.45
N ASN A 175 -18.68 -6.81 14.07
CA ASN A 175 -17.83 -5.65 14.34
C ASN A 175 -17.91 -5.18 15.82
N PHE A 176 -18.99 -5.50 16.53
CA PHE A 176 -19.15 -5.18 17.95
C PHE A 176 -18.44 -6.18 18.87
N ASN A 177 -18.45 -7.48 18.54
CA ASN A 177 -17.87 -8.53 19.39
C ASN A 177 -16.33 -8.61 19.35
N GLU A 178 -15.66 -7.99 18.37
CA GLU A 178 -14.18 -7.96 18.34
C GLU A 178 -13.57 -6.97 19.38
N PHE A 179 -14.39 -6.31 20.18
CA PHE A 179 -13.98 -5.37 21.24
C PHE A 179 -14.31 -5.82 22.68
N GLU A 180 -14.65 -7.10 22.93
CA GLU A 180 -14.71 -7.61 24.30
C GLU A 180 -13.31 -7.71 24.91
N ILE A 181 -12.99 -6.71 25.73
CA ILE A 181 -11.79 -6.59 26.53
C ILE A 181 -11.75 -7.75 27.53
N GLU A 182 -10.80 -8.64 27.33
CA GLU A 182 -10.37 -9.63 28.32
C GLU A 182 -9.87 -8.90 29.58
N GLY A 183 -10.55 -9.09 30.72
CA GLY A 183 -10.00 -8.85 32.04
C GLY A 183 -10.59 -7.69 32.85
N THR A 184 -11.64 -7.97 33.61
CA THR A 184 -11.86 -7.35 34.93
C THR A 184 -12.53 -8.35 35.86
N GLU A 185 -11.75 -8.98 36.75
CA GLU A 185 -12.29 -9.70 37.91
C GLU A 185 -12.97 -8.70 38.87
N PRO A 186 -14.17 -9.00 39.40
CA PRO A 186 -14.83 -8.13 40.35
C PRO A 186 -14.17 -8.25 41.74
N VAL A 187 -13.63 -7.13 42.23
CA VAL A 187 -13.16 -6.98 43.61
C VAL A 187 -14.38 -7.07 44.55
N GLN A 188 -14.44 -8.12 45.37
CA GLN A 188 -15.43 -8.23 46.43
C GLN A 188 -15.00 -7.41 47.65
N GLU A 189 -15.77 -6.35 47.93
CA GLU A 189 -15.64 -5.48 49.10
C GLU A 189 -16.22 -6.20 50.34
N THR A 190 -15.36 -6.58 51.28
CA THR A 190 -15.77 -7.12 52.58
C THR A 190 -16.34 -6.00 53.45
N VAL A 191 -17.66 -6.03 53.70
CA VAL A 191 -18.31 -5.19 54.72
C VAL A 191 -18.40 -5.99 56.02
N GLU A 192 -17.57 -5.66 57.00
CA GLU A 192 -17.72 -6.12 58.39
C GLU A 192 -18.99 -5.48 58.99
N VAL A 193 -19.99 -6.30 59.32
CA VAL A 193 -21.11 -5.89 60.16
C VAL A 193 -20.79 -6.31 61.60
N LYS A 194 -20.48 -5.32 62.44
CA LYS A 194 -20.58 -5.44 63.90
C LYS A 194 -22.06 -5.37 64.28
N SER A 195 -22.57 -6.39 64.96
CA SER A 195 -23.79 -6.30 65.74
C SER A 195 -23.57 -6.86 67.14
N SER A 196 -24.06 -6.08 68.10
CA SER A 196 -24.02 -6.22 69.57
C SER A 196 -24.61 -7.51 70.12
#